data_AF-A0A2T4RXQ4-F1
#
_entry.id   AF-A0A2T4RXQ4-F1
#
_cell.length_a   1.000
_cell.length_b   1.000
_cell.length_c   1.000
_cell.angle_alpha   90.00
_cell.angle_beta   90.00
_cell.angle_gamma   90.00
#
_symmetry.space_group_name_H-M   'P 1'
#
loop_
_entity.id
_entity.type
_entity.pdbx_description
1 polymer ?
#
loop_
_entity_poly.entity_id
_entity_poly.type
_entity_poly.pdbx_seq_one_letter_code
_entity_poly.pdbx_strand_id
1 'polypeptide(L)'
;HLPDPVINFLDVLAQANMPLSMILLGLMLNFRVERRYLPIALKYLAIHYGFGLIAGLLVYFFLPVSDQMIKTTLMVIWLLPIGVAVIPYSIQFQYRTLPLIGMTTNMTIVISIVILYYFQMFFV
;
A
#
# COMPACT_ATOMS: atom_id res chain seq x y z
N HIS A 1 1.83 29.01 -9.89
CA HIS A 1 3.07 28.94 -9.10
C HIS A 1 2.69 29.33 -7.68
N LEU A 2 2.96 28.47 -6.69
CA LEU A 2 2.72 28.82 -5.29
C LEU A 2 3.79 29.81 -4.82
N PRO A 3 3.51 30.69 -3.84
CA PRO A 3 4.51 31.61 -3.31
C PRO A 3 5.69 30.85 -2.66
N ASP A 4 6.92 31.32 -2.87
CA ASP A 4 8.13 30.67 -2.33
C ASP A 4 8.09 30.39 -0.81
N PRO A 5 7.52 31.27 0.06
CA PRO A 5 7.39 30.96 1.48
C PRO A 5 6.50 29.74 1.76
N VAL A 6 5.49 29.52 0.93
CA VAL A 6 4.58 28.36 1.03
C VAL A 6 5.31 27.10 0.59
N ILE A 7 6.09 27.17 -0.49
CA ILE A 7 6.88 26.03 -0.98
C ILE A 7 7.91 25.61 0.08
N ASN A 8 8.68 26.56 0.61
CA ASN A 8 9.68 26.29 1.64
C ASN A 8 9.07 25.68 2.91
N PHE A 9 7.88 26.14 3.32
CA PHE A 9 7.16 25.56 4.44
C PHE A 9 6.69 24.12 4.16
N LEU A 10 6.11 23.89 2.97
CA LEU A 10 5.66 22.56 2.56
C LEU A 10 6.82 21.57 2.40
N ASP A 11 7.99 22.02 1.96
CA ASP A 11 9.19 21.19 1.84
C ASP A 11 9.68 20.65 3.19
N VAL A 12 9.62 21.47 4.25
CA VAL A 12 9.93 21.02 5.62
C VAL A 12 8.95 19.94 6.08
N LEU A 13 7.66 20.13 5.81
CA LEU A 13 6.63 19.13 6.12
C LEU A 13 6.80 17.84 5.29
N ALA A 14 7.16 17.96 4.02
CA ALA A 14 7.41 16.82 3.14
C ALA A 14 8.58 15.97 3.63
N GLN A 15 9.66 16.59 4.09
CA GLN A 15 10.79 15.88 4.71
C GLN A 15 10.39 15.13 5.99
N ALA A 16 9.46 15.69 6.78
CA ALA A 16 8.95 15.05 7.99
C ALA A 16 7.99 13.89 7.71
N ASN A 17 7.38 13.81 6.52
CA ASN A 17 6.39 12.79 6.20
C ASN A 17 6.96 11.36 6.23
N MET A 18 8.18 11.17 5.73
CA MET A 18 8.83 9.85 5.70
C MET A 18 9.05 9.28 7.12
N PRO A 19 9.73 9.97 8.06
CA PRO A 19 9.91 9.47 9.43
C PRO A 19 8.58 9.36 10.20
N LEU A 20 7.64 10.30 10.05
CA LEU A 20 6.31 10.19 10.68
C LEU A 20 5.55 8.95 10.19
N SER A 21 5.58 8.70 8.88
CA SER A 21 4.93 7.52 8.28
C SER A 21 5.55 6.22 8.79
N MET A 22 6.88 6.18 8.94
CA MET A 22 7.57 5.01 9.52
C MET A 22 7.22 4.78 10.99
N ILE A 23 7.10 5.84 11.79
CA ILE A 23 6.65 5.74 13.20
C ILE A 23 5.22 5.23 13.26
N LEU A 24 4.31 5.80 12.45
CA LEU A 24 2.91 5.39 12.41
C LEU A 24 2.77 3.93 11.97
N LEU A 25 3.56 3.51 10.97
CA LEU A 25 3.68 2.11 10.56
C LEU A 25 4.09 1.22 11.74
N GLY A 26 5.14 1.57 12.47
CA GLY A 26 5.58 0.83 13.64
C GLY A 26 4.51 0.71 14.73
N LEU A 27 3.74 1.77 14.96
CA LEU A 27 2.61 1.78 15.90
C LEU A 27 1.40 0.95 15.39
N MET A 28 1.17 0.93 14.08
CA MET A 28 0.07 0.20 13.45
C MET A 28 0.37 -1.30 13.29
N LEU A 29 1.64 -1.68 13.19
CA LEU A 29 2.11 -3.05 13.07
C LEU A 29 1.95 -3.82 14.40
N ASN A 30 0.71 -4.18 14.72
CA ASN A 30 0.39 -5.13 15.76
C ASN A 30 0.17 -6.51 15.13
N PHE A 31 1.16 -7.40 15.25
CA PHE A 31 1.13 -8.75 14.69
C PHE A 31 0.31 -9.71 15.57
N ARG A 32 -0.98 -9.40 15.80
CA ARG A 32 -1.93 -10.37 16.37
C ARG A 32 -2.49 -11.22 15.24
N VAL A 33 -1.72 -12.25 14.88
CA VAL A 33 -2.12 -13.22 13.85
C VAL A 33 -3.02 -14.28 14.47
N GLU A 34 -4.32 -14.14 14.27
CA GLU A 34 -5.29 -15.16 14.66
C GLU A 34 -5.35 -16.26 13.60
N ARG A 35 -4.83 -17.45 13.94
CA ARG A 35 -4.82 -18.62 13.02
C ARG A 35 -6.18 -18.97 12.44
N ARG A 36 -7.27 -18.66 13.16
CA ARG A 36 -8.66 -18.84 12.71
C ARG A 36 -8.99 -18.06 11.44
N TYR A 37 -8.44 -16.85 11.29
CA TYR A 37 -8.72 -15.96 10.15
C TYR A 37 -7.71 -16.08 9.02
N LEU A 38 -6.58 -16.74 9.27
CA LEU A 38 -5.49 -16.94 8.32
C LEU A 38 -5.92 -17.52 6.95
N PRO A 39 -6.76 -18.58 6.84
CA PRO A 39 -7.17 -19.08 5.52
C PRO A 39 -8.03 -18.07 4.75
N ILE A 40 -8.83 -17.25 5.46
CA ILE A 40 -9.67 -16.21 4.83
C ILE A 40 -8.79 -15.05 4.37
N ALA A 41 -7.85 -14.62 5.22
CA ALA A 41 -6.87 -13.59 4.89
C ALA A 41 -6.03 -13.99 3.66
N LEU A 42 -5.51 -15.23 3.62
CA LEU A 42 -4.75 -15.73 2.47
C LEU A 42 -5.56 -15.74 1.17
N LYS A 43 -6.83 -16.16 1.21
CA LYS A 43 -7.72 -16.09 0.03
C LYS A 43 -7.88 -14.65 -0.46
N TYR A 44 -8.11 -13.71 0.46
CA TYR A 44 -8.20 -12.30 0.12
C TYR A 44 -6.89 -11.79 -0.49
N LEU A 45 -5.74 -12.10 0.12
CA LEU A 45 -4.43 -11.64 -0.35
C LEU A 45 -4.10 -12.17 -1.75
N ALA A 46 -4.40 -13.45 -2.00
CA ALA A 46 -4.22 -14.05 -3.31
C ALA A 46 -5.06 -13.35 -4.39
N ILE A 47 -6.31 -13.00 -4.07
CA ILE A 47 -7.18 -12.26 -4.99
C ILE A 47 -6.68 -10.82 -5.16
N HIS A 48 -6.33 -10.14 -4.08
CA HIS A 48 -5.88 -8.74 -4.10
C HIS A 48 -4.61 -8.57 -4.95
N TYR A 49 -3.56 -9.36 -4.68
CA TYR A 49 -2.31 -9.30 -5.43
C TYR A 49 -2.39 -9.95 -6.80
N GLY A 50 -3.16 -11.04 -6.94
CA GLY A 50 -3.39 -11.67 -8.24
C GLY A 50 -4.11 -10.72 -9.19
N PHE A 51 -5.18 -10.08 -8.73
CA PHE A 51 -5.89 -9.06 -9.50
C PHE A 51 -5.02 -7.83 -9.75
N GLY A 52 -4.29 -7.35 -8.73
CA GLY A 52 -3.38 -6.22 -8.86
C GLY A 52 -2.28 -6.47 -9.90
N LEU A 53 -1.71 -7.68 -9.94
CA LEU A 53 -0.72 -8.05 -10.95
C LEU A 53 -1.33 -8.07 -12.36
N ILE A 54 -2.50 -8.69 -12.53
CA ILE A 54 -3.19 -8.73 -13.82
C ILE A 54 -3.52 -7.31 -14.29
N ALA A 55 -4.12 -6.49 -13.43
CA ALA A 55 -4.48 -5.11 -13.73
C ALA A 55 -3.24 -4.25 -14.05
N GLY A 56 -2.18 -4.38 -13.27
CA GLY A 56 -0.91 -3.67 -13.49
C GLY A 56 -0.26 -4.04 -14.82
N LEU A 57 -0.25 -5.33 -15.19
CA LEU A 57 0.26 -5.79 -16.49
C LEU A 57 -0.61 -5.27 -17.64
N LEU A 58 -1.94 -5.30 -17.49
CA LEU A 58 -2.84 -4.73 -18.49
C LEU A 58 -2.56 -3.24 -18.70
N VAL A 59 -2.37 -2.47 -17.63
CA VAL A 59 -1.99 -1.05 -17.75
C VAL A 59 -0.64 -0.91 -18.45
N TYR A 60 0.36 -1.70 -18.07
CA TYR A 60 1.69 -1.62 -18.69
C TYR A 60 1.66 -1.86 -20.21
N PHE A 61 0.91 -2.87 -20.67
CA PHE A 61 0.86 -3.25 -22.09
C PHE A 61 -0.14 -2.43 -22.92
N PHE A 62 -1.31 -2.08 -22.37
CA PHE A 62 -2.37 -1.42 -23.12
C PHE A 62 -2.36 0.11 -23.03
N LEU A 63 -1.62 0.70 -22.08
CA LEU A 63 -1.56 2.15 -21.96
C LEU A 63 -0.75 2.77 -23.12
N PRO A 64 -1.34 3.64 -23.95
CA PRO A 64 -0.69 4.23 -25.12
C PRO A 64 0.17 5.44 -24.73
N VAL A 65 1.11 5.23 -23.79
CA VAL A 65 2.05 6.24 -23.32
C VAL A 65 3.47 5.79 -23.66
N SER A 66 4.27 6.67 -24.27
CA SER A 66 5.66 6.37 -24.63
C SER A 66 6.61 6.41 -23.43
N ASP A 67 6.24 7.15 -22.38
CA ASP A 67 7.04 7.27 -21.17
C ASP A 67 6.99 5.99 -20.33
N GLN A 68 8.15 5.35 -20.22
CA GLN A 68 8.35 4.12 -19.46
C GLN A 68 8.14 4.34 -17.95
N MET A 69 8.50 5.50 -17.41
CA MET A 69 8.36 5.82 -15.99
C MET A 69 6.89 5.89 -15.59
N ILE A 70 6.03 6.42 -16.46
CA ILE A 70 4.58 6.48 -16.22
C ILE A 70 3.99 5.07 -16.22
N LYS A 71 4.38 4.23 -17.18
CA LYS A 71 3.91 2.84 -17.28
C LYS A 71 4.29 2.00 -16.06
N THR A 72 5.55 2.07 -15.63
CA THR A 72 6.03 1.30 -14.46
C THR A 72 5.40 1.81 -13.17
N THR A 73 5.25 3.12 -13.01
CA THR A 73 4.60 3.72 -11.83
C THR A 73 3.14 3.28 -11.71
N LEU A 74 2.38 3.37 -12.81
CA LEU A 74 0.97 2.97 -12.81
C LEU A 74 0.80 1.45 -12.62
N MET A 75 1.73 0.63 -13.14
CA MET A 75 1.74 -0.80 -12.88
C MET A 75 1.94 -1.10 -11.38
N VAL A 76 2.91 -0.44 -10.74
CA VAL A 76 3.26 -0.65 -9.32
C VAL A 76 2.14 -0.21 -8.38
N ILE A 77 1.39 0.84 -8.74
CA ILE A 77 0.27 1.33 -7.91
C ILE A 77 -0.74 0.21 -7.59
N TRP A 78 -0.95 -0.73 -8.50
CA TRP A 78 -1.84 -1.88 -8.29
C TRP A 78 -1.32 -2.92 -7.29
N LEU A 79 -0.03 -2.87 -6.96
CA LEU A 79 0.63 -3.79 -6.03
C LEU A 79 0.92 -3.15 -4.67
N LEU A 80 0.45 -1.92 -4.45
CA LEU A 80 0.55 -1.21 -3.19
C LEU A 80 -0.31 -1.88 -2.10
N PRO A 81 0.03 -1.69 -0.82
CA PRO A 81 -0.76 -2.24 0.28
C PRO A 81 -2.14 -1.59 0.36
N ILE A 82 -3.06 -2.26 1.06
CA ILE A 82 -4.38 -1.69 1.34
C ILE A 82 -4.22 -0.38 2.13
N GLY A 83 -5.05 0.60 1.79
CA GLY A 83 -5.11 1.86 2.54
C GLY A 83 -5.42 1.64 4.02
N VAL A 84 -4.53 2.12 4.89
CA VAL A 84 -4.61 1.95 6.36
C VAL A 84 -5.87 2.57 6.96
N ALA A 85 -6.51 3.51 6.24
CA ALA A 85 -7.78 4.12 6.60
C ALA A 85 -8.92 3.11 6.83
N VAL A 86 -8.82 1.88 6.29
CA VAL A 86 -9.84 0.84 6.51
C VAL A 86 -9.97 0.45 8.00
N ILE A 87 -8.90 0.56 8.79
CA ILE A 87 -8.93 0.23 10.22
C ILE A 87 -9.82 1.19 11.02
N PRO A 88 -9.59 2.53 11.01
CA PRO A 88 -10.45 3.45 11.75
C PRO A 88 -11.91 3.44 11.26
N TYR A 89 -12.16 3.28 9.95
CA TYR A 89 -13.52 3.11 9.45
C TYR A 89 -14.19 1.85 10.00
N SER A 90 -13.47 0.74 10.09
CA SER A 90 -14.00 -0.50 10.66
C SER A 90 -14.34 -0.38 12.14
N ILE A 91 -13.60 0.43 12.89
CA ILE A 91 -13.91 0.78 14.29
C ILE A 91 -15.17 1.65 14.33
N GLN A 92 -15.24 2.70 13.51
CA GLN A 92 -16.37 3.62 13.46
C GLN A 92 -17.68 2.91 13.13
N PHE A 93 -17.66 1.97 12.17
CA PHE A 93 -18.82 1.18 11.76
C PHE A 93 -19.02 -0.11 12.58
N GLN A 94 -18.25 -0.30 13.66
CA GLN A 94 -18.41 -1.42 14.61
C GLN A 94 -18.37 -2.80 13.94
N TYR A 95 -17.44 -3.00 13.00
CA TYR A 95 -17.29 -4.28 12.32
C TYR A 95 -16.77 -5.38 13.26
N ARG A 96 -17.49 -6.51 13.32
CA ARG A 96 -17.09 -7.71 14.09
C ARG A 96 -15.82 -8.36 13.56
N THR A 97 -15.42 -8.04 12.33
CA THR A 97 -14.23 -8.57 11.64
C THR A 97 -12.99 -7.70 11.83
N LEU A 98 -12.98 -6.80 12.82
CA LEU A 98 -11.83 -5.94 13.12
C LEU A 98 -10.48 -6.71 13.17
N PRO A 99 -10.39 -7.89 13.82
CA PRO A 99 -9.13 -8.64 13.86
C PRO A 99 -8.67 -9.12 12.48
N LEU A 100 -9.60 -9.57 11.63
CA LEU A 100 -9.31 -9.96 10.25
C LEU A 100 -8.84 -8.78 9.41
N ILE A 101 -9.49 -7.61 9.55
CA ILE A 101 -9.16 -6.40 8.79
C ILE A 101 -7.77 -5.89 9.19
N GLY A 102 -7.49 -5.81 10.50
CA GLY A 102 -6.17 -5.42 11.00
C GLY A 102 -5.08 -6.40 10.56
N MET A 103 -5.32 -7.71 10.68
CA MET A 103 -4.39 -8.74 10.24
C MET A 103 -4.09 -8.62 8.74
N THR A 104 -5.12 -8.51 7.90
CA THR A 104 -4.97 -8.44 6.44
C THR A 104 -4.22 -7.18 6.03
N THR A 105 -4.53 -6.03 6.64
CA THR A 105 -3.83 -4.75 6.39
C THR A 105 -2.34 -4.88 6.71
N ASN A 106 -1.99 -5.40 7.89
CA ASN A 106 -0.59 -5.60 8.28
C ASN A 106 0.14 -6.59 7.38
N MET A 107 -0.52 -7.69 6.97
CA MET A 107 0.06 -8.62 5.99
C MET A 107 0.32 -7.95 4.64
N THR A 108 -0.62 -7.13 4.15
CA THR A 108 -0.40 -6.42 2.88
C THR A 108 0.75 -5.43 2.94
N ILE A 109 0.95 -4.75 4.05
CA ILE A 109 2.11 -3.85 4.23
C ILE A 109 3.40 -4.63 4.05
N VAL A 110 3.56 -5.74 4.77
CA VAL A 110 4.77 -6.58 4.69
C VAL A 110 4.96 -7.15 3.29
N ILE A 111 3.91 -7.72 2.69
CA ILE A 111 3.98 -8.32 1.35
C ILE A 111 4.33 -7.26 0.29
N SER A 112 3.72 -6.07 0.38
CA SER A 112 3.98 -5.00 -0.60
C SER A 112 5.41 -4.48 -0.48
N ILE A 113 5.98 -4.37 0.72
CA ILE A 113 7.40 -4.01 0.90
C ILE A 113 8.29 -5.00 0.16
N VAL A 114 8.01 -6.31 0.27
CA VAL A 114 8.76 -7.35 -0.43
C VAL A 114 8.58 -7.25 -1.95
N ILE A 115 7.34 -7.07 -2.43
CA ILE A 115 7.06 -6.92 -3.86
C ILE A 115 7.78 -5.70 -4.45
N LEU A 116 7.70 -4.55 -3.77
CA LEU A 116 8.33 -3.32 -4.22
C LEU A 116 9.85 -3.42 -4.25
N TYR A 117 10.45 -4.10 -3.26
CA TYR A 117 11.88 -4.36 -3.24
C TYR A 117 12.33 -5.17 -4.47
N TYR A 118 11.62 -6.26 -4.79
CA TYR A 118 11.91 -7.04 -5.99
C TYR A 118 11.62 -6.26 -7.27
N PHE A 119 10.52 -5.50 -7.31
CA PHE A 119 10.19 -4.67 -8.47
C PHE A 119 11.31 -3.67 -8.77
N GLN A 120 11.79 -2.96 -7.74
CA GLN A 120 12.92 -2.05 -7.88
C GLN A 120 14.17 -2.78 -8.40
N MET A 121 14.49 -3.95 -7.87
CA MET A 121 15.67 -4.73 -8.31
C MET A 121 15.62 -5.16 -9.79
N PHE A 122 14.44 -5.42 -10.35
CA PHE A 122 14.30 -5.91 -11.73
C PHE A 122 14.04 -4.82 -12.77
N PHE A 123 13.40 -3.71 -12.39
CA PHE A 123 12.90 -2.69 -13.31
C PHE A 123 13.59 -1.32 -13.20
N VAL A 124 14.41 -1.08 -12.16
CA VAL A 124 15.17 0.15 -11.93
C VAL A 124 16.65 -0.18 -11.82
#